data_AF-A0A1W6N0B4-F1
#
_entry.id   AF-A0A1W6N0B4-F1
#
_cell.length_a   1.000
_cell.length_b   1.000
_cell.length_c   1.000
_cell.angle_alpha   90.00
_cell.angle_beta   90.00
_cell.angle_gamma   90.00
#
_symmetry.space_group_name_H-M   'P 1'
#
loop_
_entity.id
_entity.type
_entity.pdbx_description
1 polymer ?
#
loop_
_entity_poly.entity_id
_entity_poly.type
_entity_poly.pdbx_seq_one_letter_code
_entity_poly.pdbx_strand_id
1 'polypeptide(L)'
;MDTGAYAAFYPPAVLSQFFPSPPIRTDIGLPVPDLVRLYLGDGKLTLRQQTMPDVTSLTLNSNNIPLAETTKPYVANAPQPFASFEGGWPLFKNFPFGYVANNVKWFAAEGIPLTPFDDVGRENPFSLMRVQAKSKSNNAILASVDTVVPVSGDINCKGCHLPAPYGNGLGTKRLSNPLIPSDDPMYGHTINWVSEEWAADVNTLRAHDLMHGTSLYSGYDHNTGAATHPVVCQSCHYTPALDLAQAGPQQAGGLTQTMHQSMSRVMHNGHGNLKDKASGLPLFPTMPAPNSSLRANSGPNPINAFTQATLGASCYQCHPGERSQCLRGAMFSEAGAVCQDCHGQMKQIGDDFSRNLPTGSFILASDYFKNPATPRVPWAHEPTCGSCHTGDAVSNMASSAGAIPASDHIRLLQAYLSSDPKATPILPTNMRFAEPRVSSGPAAGSPQLFRLSVDTHGGVFCEGCHGATHAEWPVHNAAANDNVEAVQLQGHAGKIVECGVCHTGTLGATLSGPHGMHPVGNDGNSARWADGHGDFAEGSGGVAACKSCHGAKGEGTPLAKVAVDRPNLPCEGGSSCRGERITLTAGTLVSCGLCHRNPVH
;
A
#
# COMPACT_ATOMS: atom_id res chain seq x y z
N MET A 1 -9.33 12.56 -20.43
CA MET A 1 -10.37 12.02 -19.51
C MET A 1 -11.80 12.31 -19.93
N ASP A 2 -12.69 11.30 -19.90
CA ASP A 2 -14.13 11.54 -20.00
C ASP A 2 -14.68 12.01 -18.64
N THR A 3 -15.07 13.28 -18.57
CA THR A 3 -15.74 13.86 -17.41
C THR A 3 -17.06 13.16 -17.08
N GLY A 4 -17.62 12.34 -17.98
CA GLY A 4 -18.89 11.62 -17.74
C GLY A 4 -18.83 10.65 -16.55
N ALA A 5 -17.85 9.75 -16.54
CA ALA A 5 -17.78 8.68 -15.54
C ALA A 5 -17.45 9.19 -14.12
N TYR A 6 -16.52 10.15 -14.01
CA TYR A 6 -16.06 10.64 -12.70
C TYR A 6 -16.78 11.89 -12.20
N ALA A 7 -17.56 12.59 -13.03
CA ALA A 7 -18.25 13.82 -12.61
C ALA A 7 -19.14 13.64 -11.38
N ALA A 8 -19.75 12.46 -11.23
CA ALA A 8 -20.60 12.16 -10.07
C ALA A 8 -19.84 12.24 -8.73
N PHE A 9 -18.51 12.04 -8.73
CA PHE A 9 -17.68 12.14 -7.52
C PHE A 9 -17.22 13.57 -7.21
N TYR A 10 -17.55 14.53 -8.07
CA TYR A 10 -17.29 15.95 -7.85
C TYR A 10 -18.59 16.68 -7.56
N PRO A 11 -18.56 17.78 -6.78
CA PRO A 11 -19.73 18.63 -6.69
C PRO A 11 -20.14 19.14 -8.09
N PRO A 12 -21.44 19.28 -8.37
CA PRO A 12 -21.92 19.71 -9.68
C PRO A 12 -21.20 20.96 -10.20
N ALA A 13 -20.87 20.94 -11.49
CA ALA A 13 -20.17 22.01 -12.21
C ALA A 13 -18.71 22.30 -11.80
N VAL A 14 -18.16 21.72 -10.73
CA VAL A 14 -16.79 22.03 -10.29
C VAL A 14 -15.76 21.64 -11.35
N LEU A 15 -15.89 20.48 -12.00
CA LEU A 15 -14.96 20.08 -13.06
C LEU A 15 -14.91 21.06 -14.24
N SER A 16 -16.01 21.75 -14.55
CA SER A 16 -16.03 22.75 -15.64
C SER A 16 -15.17 23.99 -15.36
N GLN A 17 -14.79 24.22 -14.11
CA GLN A 17 -13.84 25.27 -13.73
C GLN A 17 -12.40 24.90 -14.07
N PHE A 18 -12.10 23.61 -14.22
CA PHE A 18 -10.76 23.09 -14.54
C PHE A 18 -10.67 22.61 -16.01
N PHE A 19 -11.78 22.18 -16.59
CA PHE A 19 -11.88 21.69 -17.97
C PHE A 19 -13.07 22.35 -18.70
N PRO A 20 -12.88 23.52 -19.33
CA PRO A 20 -13.96 24.32 -19.89
C PRO A 20 -14.41 23.76 -21.26
N SER A 21 -15.32 22.78 -21.22
CA SER A 21 -16.14 22.19 -22.30
C SER A 21 -15.46 21.55 -23.54
N PRO A 22 -16.10 20.54 -24.18
CA PRO A 22 -15.62 19.87 -25.39
C PRO A 22 -15.47 20.82 -26.60
N PRO A 23 -14.60 20.53 -27.59
CA PRO A 23 -14.15 19.17 -27.98
C PRO A 23 -12.71 18.82 -27.56
N ILE A 24 -11.93 19.76 -27.06
CA ILE A 24 -10.51 19.53 -26.72
C ILE A 24 -10.40 19.34 -25.20
N ARG A 25 -10.36 18.08 -24.77
CA ARG A 25 -10.12 17.73 -23.36
C ARG A 25 -8.62 17.67 -23.13
N THR A 26 -8.05 18.77 -22.67
CA THR A 26 -6.67 18.86 -22.20
C THR A 26 -6.51 17.98 -20.95
N ASP A 27 -5.80 16.87 -21.08
CA ASP A 27 -5.63 15.87 -20.03
C ASP A 27 -4.40 16.22 -19.19
N ILE A 28 -4.57 17.14 -18.25
CA ILE A 28 -3.46 17.60 -17.38
C ILE A 28 -3.47 16.93 -16.00
N GLY A 29 -4.23 15.84 -15.84
CA GLY A 29 -4.43 15.12 -14.56
C GLY A 29 -5.78 15.40 -13.90
N LEU A 30 -6.10 14.67 -12.82
CA LEU A 30 -7.34 14.82 -12.06
C LEU A 30 -7.22 15.93 -11.01
N PRO A 31 -8.14 16.91 -10.96
CA PRO A 31 -8.15 17.88 -9.89
C PRO A 31 -8.63 17.21 -8.59
N VAL A 32 -7.93 17.42 -7.48
CA VAL A 32 -8.28 16.81 -6.19
C VAL A 32 -8.73 17.85 -5.16
N PRO A 33 -9.64 17.52 -4.23
CA PRO A 33 -10.02 18.41 -3.14
C PRO A 33 -8.84 18.84 -2.26
N ASP A 34 -8.77 20.12 -1.94
CA ASP A 34 -7.89 20.66 -0.90
C ASP A 34 -8.46 20.31 0.48
N LEU A 35 -8.15 19.10 0.93
CA LEU A 35 -8.66 18.55 2.18
C LEU A 35 -8.18 19.35 3.39
N VAL A 36 -6.95 19.86 3.37
CA VAL A 36 -6.39 20.66 4.47
C VAL A 36 -7.16 21.97 4.62
N ARG A 37 -7.39 22.70 3.53
CA ARG A 37 -8.20 23.92 3.58
C ARG A 37 -9.63 23.65 4.01
N LEU A 38 -10.24 22.58 3.48
CA LEU A 38 -11.61 22.21 3.77
C LEU A 38 -11.81 21.86 5.26
N TYR A 39 -10.95 21.03 5.83
CA TYR A 39 -11.18 20.49 7.18
C TYR A 39 -10.38 21.16 8.29
N LEU A 40 -9.26 21.79 7.96
CA LEU A 40 -8.33 22.42 8.91
C LEU A 40 -8.20 23.94 8.69
N GLY A 41 -8.72 24.46 7.56
CA GLY A 41 -8.65 25.88 7.19
C GLY A 41 -9.99 26.61 7.30
N ASP A 42 -10.38 27.32 6.22
CA ASP A 42 -11.55 28.20 6.17
C ASP A 42 -12.87 27.48 5.86
N GLY A 43 -12.86 26.14 5.79
CA GLY A 43 -14.06 25.36 5.49
C GLY A 43 -14.45 25.34 4.01
N LYS A 44 -13.66 25.95 3.12
CA LYS A 44 -14.00 26.02 1.70
C LYS A 44 -13.44 24.83 0.94
N LEU A 45 -14.32 24.13 0.23
CA LEU A 45 -13.93 23.13 -0.75
C LEU A 45 -13.38 23.84 -1.99
N THR A 46 -12.08 23.69 -2.22
CA THR A 46 -11.42 24.08 -3.47
C THR A 46 -10.70 22.88 -4.06
N LEU A 47 -10.58 22.79 -5.38
CA LEU A 47 -9.75 21.76 -5.99
C LEU A 47 -8.34 22.30 -6.29
N ARG A 48 -7.37 21.40 -6.29
CA ARG A 48 -5.99 21.60 -6.73
C ARG A 48 -5.74 20.74 -7.95
N GLN A 49 -4.94 21.25 -8.87
CA GLN A 49 -4.57 20.54 -10.10
C GLN A 49 -3.05 20.38 -10.14
N GLN A 50 -2.58 19.14 -10.23
CA GLN A 50 -1.18 18.84 -10.53
C GLN A 50 -1.05 18.62 -12.04
N THR A 51 -0.13 19.33 -12.69
CA THR A 51 0.17 19.12 -14.11
C THR A 51 1.01 17.86 -14.30
N MET A 52 0.71 17.09 -15.35
CA MET A 52 1.46 15.88 -15.72
C MET A 52 2.86 16.21 -16.28
N PRO A 53 3.89 15.37 -16.06
CA PRO A 53 5.24 15.62 -16.55
C PRO A 53 5.43 15.66 -18.08
N ASP A 54 4.56 15.03 -18.86
CA ASP A 54 4.60 15.01 -20.33
C ASP A 54 4.08 16.32 -20.97
N VAL A 55 3.35 17.13 -20.20
CA VAL A 55 2.85 18.44 -20.60
C VAL A 55 4.00 19.45 -20.65
N THR A 56 4.31 19.92 -21.86
CA THR A 56 5.41 20.87 -22.10
C THR A 56 4.96 22.32 -22.21
N SER A 57 3.70 22.58 -22.53
CA SER A 57 3.11 23.92 -22.46
C SER A 57 1.59 23.86 -22.37
N LEU A 58 1.00 24.90 -21.79
CA LEU A 58 -0.45 25.10 -21.68
C LEU A 58 -0.84 26.44 -22.31
N THR A 59 -1.95 26.44 -23.03
CA THR A 59 -2.66 27.67 -23.41
C THR A 59 -3.76 27.91 -22.40
N LEU A 60 -3.77 29.08 -21.77
CA LEU A 60 -4.75 29.43 -20.72
C LEU A 60 -5.72 30.50 -21.23
N ASN A 61 -6.95 30.50 -20.71
CA ASN A 61 -7.88 31.61 -20.89
C ASN A 61 -7.58 32.77 -19.92
N SER A 62 -8.37 33.84 -19.98
CA SER A 62 -8.24 35.03 -19.11
C SER A 62 -8.41 34.74 -17.61
N ASN A 63 -8.94 33.56 -17.25
CA ASN A 63 -9.15 33.11 -15.88
C ASN A 63 -8.13 32.04 -15.47
N ASN A 64 -7.02 31.88 -16.21
CA ASN A 64 -5.98 30.88 -16.02
C ASN A 64 -6.45 29.41 -16.13
N ILE A 65 -7.56 29.17 -16.83
CA ILE A 65 -8.06 27.82 -17.07
C ILE A 65 -7.42 27.28 -18.35
N PRO A 66 -6.86 26.05 -18.35
CA PRO A 66 -6.33 25.40 -19.55
C PRO A 66 -7.37 25.26 -20.67
N LEU A 67 -6.99 25.70 -21.86
CA LEU A 67 -7.76 25.58 -23.11
C LEU A 67 -7.15 24.56 -24.07
N ALA A 68 -5.83 24.39 -24.03
CA ALA A 68 -5.08 23.44 -24.85
C ALA A 68 -3.76 23.09 -24.16
N GLU A 69 -3.25 21.90 -24.43
CA GLU A 69 -1.92 21.46 -24.02
C GLU A 69 -1.07 21.10 -25.24
N THR A 70 0.24 21.23 -25.07
CA THR A 70 1.22 20.54 -25.91
C THR A 70 1.92 19.52 -25.04
N THR A 71 1.64 18.25 -25.29
CA THR A 71 2.41 17.15 -24.70
C THR A 71 3.55 16.78 -25.64
N LYS A 72 4.69 16.39 -25.06
CA LYS A 72 5.78 15.75 -25.80
C LYS A 72 6.13 14.44 -25.10
N PRO A 73 5.19 13.46 -25.09
CA PRO A 73 5.53 12.11 -24.67
C PRO A 73 6.78 11.65 -25.45
N TYR A 74 7.54 10.68 -24.95
CA TYR A 74 8.80 10.20 -25.55
C TYR A 74 9.99 11.18 -25.61
N VAL A 75 9.77 12.51 -25.70
CA VAL A 75 10.82 13.49 -26.05
C VAL A 75 11.15 14.42 -24.88
N ALA A 76 10.17 14.75 -24.04
CA ALA A 76 10.39 15.61 -22.90
C ALA A 76 9.51 15.21 -21.70
N ASN A 77 10.15 14.69 -20.65
CA ASN A 77 9.57 14.63 -19.31
C ASN A 77 9.97 15.91 -18.57
N ALA A 78 9.14 16.94 -18.70
CA ALA A 78 9.40 18.22 -18.07
C ALA A 78 9.21 18.09 -16.54
N PRO A 79 10.20 18.50 -15.71
CA PRO A 79 10.02 18.51 -14.27
C PRO A 79 8.87 19.45 -13.87
N GLN A 80 7.88 18.90 -13.16
CA GLN A 80 6.76 19.67 -12.64
C GLN A 80 6.99 19.99 -11.15
N PRO A 81 6.69 21.22 -10.69
CA PRO A 81 6.70 21.51 -9.26
C PRO A 81 5.54 20.79 -8.58
N PHE A 82 5.75 20.39 -7.33
CA PHE A 82 4.67 19.90 -6.47
C PHE A 82 3.70 21.04 -6.18
N ALA A 83 2.40 20.77 -6.31
CA ALA A 83 1.36 21.78 -6.20
C ALA A 83 1.16 22.30 -4.76
N SER A 84 1.53 21.53 -3.75
CA SER A 84 1.30 21.90 -2.34
C SER A 84 2.32 21.36 -1.36
N PHE A 85 2.29 21.92 -0.15
CA PHE A 85 3.01 21.43 1.02
C PHE A 85 2.02 21.27 2.16
N GLU A 86 1.97 20.07 2.75
CA GLU A 86 1.05 19.75 3.84
C GLU A 86 1.79 19.73 5.18
N GLY A 87 1.17 20.29 6.22
CA GLY A 87 1.65 20.27 7.61
C GLY A 87 0.83 19.35 8.55
N GLY A 88 -0.41 19.04 8.15
CA GLY A 88 -1.35 18.19 8.84
C GLY A 88 -2.34 17.63 7.83
N TRP A 89 -2.72 16.35 7.93
CA TRP A 89 -3.60 15.70 6.96
C TRP A 89 -4.89 15.20 7.62
N PRO A 90 -6.07 15.72 7.24
CA PRO A 90 -7.34 15.20 7.72
C PRO A 90 -7.69 13.90 7.00
N LEU A 91 -8.03 12.87 7.78
CA LEU A 91 -8.52 11.58 7.28
C LEU A 91 -9.89 11.29 7.89
N PHE A 92 -10.92 11.34 7.06
CA PHE A 92 -12.34 11.20 7.37
C PHE A 92 -12.74 11.94 8.66
N LYS A 93 -12.23 13.16 8.89
CA LYS A 93 -12.28 13.88 10.17
C LYS A 93 -13.67 13.97 10.81
N ASN A 94 -14.74 13.98 10.00
CA ASN A 94 -16.12 14.08 10.45
C ASN A 94 -16.77 12.73 10.78
N PHE A 95 -16.05 11.62 10.65
CA PHE A 95 -16.53 10.27 10.94
C PHE A 95 -15.99 9.76 12.29
N PRO A 96 -16.67 8.79 12.94
CA PRO A 96 -16.21 8.22 14.21
C PRO A 96 -14.80 7.62 14.17
N PHE A 97 -14.36 7.10 13.02
CA PHE A 97 -13.03 6.54 12.84
C PHE A 97 -11.99 7.57 12.33
N GLY A 98 -12.42 8.81 12.09
CA GLY A 98 -11.60 9.86 11.51
C GLY A 98 -10.61 10.50 12.49
N TYR A 99 -9.54 11.05 11.93
CA TYR A 99 -8.51 11.77 12.68
C TYR A 99 -7.76 12.78 11.82
N VAL A 100 -6.87 13.55 12.45
CA VAL A 100 -5.89 14.40 11.76
C VAL A 100 -4.51 13.81 12.03
N ALA A 101 -3.81 13.40 10.97
CA ALA A 101 -2.39 13.05 11.04
C ALA A 101 -1.59 14.36 11.15
N ASN A 102 -1.09 14.65 12.35
CA ASN A 102 -0.33 15.87 12.61
C ASN A 102 1.13 15.69 12.19
N ASN A 103 1.80 16.79 11.86
CA ASN A 103 3.22 16.83 11.51
C ASN A 103 3.60 16.02 10.27
N VAL A 104 2.63 15.71 9.41
CA VAL A 104 2.96 15.33 8.05
C VAL A 104 3.61 16.54 7.39
N LYS A 105 4.84 16.43 6.89
CA LYS A 105 5.61 17.56 6.33
C LYS A 105 6.11 17.18 4.94
N TRP A 106 5.20 17.05 3.99
CA TRP A 106 5.52 16.61 2.63
C TRP A 106 5.09 17.64 1.58
N PHE A 107 5.69 17.53 0.41
CA PHE A 107 5.17 18.13 -0.82
C PHE A 107 4.24 17.13 -1.52
N ALA A 108 3.11 17.58 -2.05
CA ALA A 108 2.11 16.71 -2.67
C ALA A 108 1.87 17.07 -4.15
N ALA A 109 1.72 16.00 -4.95
CA ALA A 109 1.48 16.02 -6.39
C ALA A 109 0.42 14.96 -6.72
N GLU A 110 -0.81 15.22 -6.26
CA GLU A 110 -1.93 14.28 -6.36
C GLU A 110 -2.64 14.40 -7.70
N GLY A 111 -3.32 13.32 -8.11
CA GLY A 111 -4.14 13.31 -9.33
C GLY A 111 -3.36 13.09 -10.62
N ILE A 112 -2.07 12.74 -10.56
CA ILE A 112 -1.29 12.34 -11.73
C ILE A 112 -1.81 10.99 -12.25
N PRO A 113 -2.34 10.92 -13.48
CA PRO A 113 -2.76 9.68 -14.11
C PRO A 113 -1.55 8.83 -14.45
N LEU A 114 -1.65 7.54 -14.21
CA LEU A 114 -0.60 6.57 -14.51
C LEU A 114 -1.21 5.40 -15.28
N THR A 115 -0.44 4.88 -16.23
CA THR A 115 -0.75 3.68 -17.01
C THR A 115 0.37 2.66 -16.80
N PRO A 116 0.07 1.35 -16.77
CA PRO A 116 1.12 0.35 -16.69
C PRO A 116 1.84 0.18 -18.03
N PHE A 117 1.43 0.87 -19.09
CA PHE A 117 2.13 0.86 -20.37
C PHE A 117 2.97 2.10 -20.53
N ASP A 118 4.22 1.90 -20.93
CA ASP A 118 5.00 2.99 -21.48
C ASP A 118 4.49 3.38 -22.87
N ASP A 119 5.05 4.47 -23.36
CA ASP A 119 4.59 5.07 -24.58
C ASP A 119 4.80 4.15 -25.83
N VAL A 120 5.70 3.16 -25.80
CA VAL A 120 5.87 2.17 -26.90
C VAL A 120 5.05 0.90 -26.69
N GLY A 121 4.13 0.91 -25.71
CA GLY A 121 3.23 -0.18 -25.40
C GLY A 121 3.86 -1.31 -24.59
N ARG A 122 5.05 -1.12 -24.00
CA ARG A 122 5.64 -2.11 -23.09
C ARG A 122 4.97 -1.98 -21.73
N GLU A 123 4.56 -3.11 -21.18
CA GLU A 123 4.01 -3.17 -19.83
C GLU A 123 5.14 -3.04 -18.79
N ASN A 124 5.03 -2.04 -17.93
CA ASN A 124 5.78 -1.85 -16.70
C ASN A 124 4.85 -1.24 -15.62
N PRO A 125 4.20 -2.08 -14.78
CA PRO A 125 3.29 -1.62 -13.73
C PRO A 125 4.02 -0.91 -12.57
N PHE A 126 5.35 -0.89 -12.58
CA PHE A 126 6.22 -0.33 -11.55
C PHE A 126 7.19 0.68 -12.15
N SER A 127 6.65 1.65 -12.88
CA SER A 127 7.44 2.72 -13.49
C SER A 127 8.13 3.59 -12.45
N LEU A 128 9.30 4.12 -12.80
CA LEU A 128 10.07 5.02 -11.94
C LEU A 128 9.75 6.47 -12.27
N MET A 129 9.60 7.30 -11.25
CA MET A 129 9.65 8.75 -11.35
C MET A 129 10.81 9.32 -10.56
N ARG A 130 11.42 10.37 -11.12
CA ARG A 130 12.47 11.13 -10.46
C ARG A 130 11.89 12.25 -9.62
N VAL A 131 12.22 12.27 -8.33
CA VAL A 131 11.93 13.37 -7.41
C VAL A 131 13.22 14.14 -7.13
N GLN A 132 13.15 15.47 -7.20
CA GLN A 132 14.31 16.34 -6.98
C GLN A 132 14.00 17.45 -5.99
N ALA A 133 14.85 17.61 -4.98
CA ALA A 133 14.85 18.79 -4.14
C ALA A 133 15.74 19.86 -4.79
N LYS A 134 15.20 21.07 -4.97
CA LYS A 134 15.94 22.20 -5.54
C LYS A 134 16.00 23.36 -4.56
N SER A 135 17.16 24.01 -4.49
CA SER A 135 17.35 25.22 -3.71
C SER A 135 16.48 26.35 -4.25
N LYS A 136 15.73 27.00 -3.38
CA LYS A 136 14.89 28.15 -3.76
C LYS A 136 15.71 29.36 -4.24
N SER A 137 16.95 29.53 -3.77
CA SER A 137 17.75 30.73 -4.05
C SER A 137 18.39 30.73 -5.44
N ASN A 138 18.76 29.56 -5.95
CA ASN A 138 19.54 29.43 -7.20
C ASN A 138 19.13 28.24 -8.08
N ASN A 139 18.04 27.54 -7.72
CA ASN A 139 17.52 26.37 -8.42
C ASN A 139 18.50 25.19 -8.53
N ALA A 140 19.58 25.18 -7.73
CA ALA A 140 20.53 24.08 -7.69
C ALA A 140 19.85 22.81 -7.14
N ILE A 141 20.08 21.68 -7.79
CA ILE A 141 19.61 20.38 -7.30
C ILE A 141 20.39 20.04 -6.03
N LEU A 142 19.67 19.85 -4.93
CA LEU A 142 20.22 19.50 -3.62
C LEU A 142 20.24 17.98 -3.42
N ALA A 143 19.21 17.30 -3.89
CA ALA A 143 19.08 15.84 -3.83
C ALA A 143 18.19 15.35 -4.97
N SER A 144 18.37 14.10 -5.38
CA SER A 144 17.58 13.42 -6.40
C SER A 144 17.44 11.95 -6.03
N VAL A 145 16.25 11.39 -6.25
CA VAL A 145 15.98 9.96 -6.06
C VAL A 145 14.97 9.51 -7.11
N ASP A 146 15.10 8.27 -7.57
CA ASP A 146 14.14 7.61 -8.45
C ASP A 146 13.34 6.60 -7.61
N THR A 147 12.01 6.71 -7.64
CA THR A 147 11.11 5.86 -6.85
C THR A 147 9.97 5.32 -7.70
N VAL A 148 9.41 4.19 -7.30
CA VAL A 148 8.30 3.53 -8.02
C VAL A 148 6.99 4.28 -7.79
N VAL A 149 6.23 4.44 -8.86
CA VAL A 149 4.84 4.92 -8.81
C VAL A 149 3.96 3.79 -9.32
N PRO A 150 3.42 2.94 -8.41
CA PRO A 150 2.79 1.70 -8.81
C PRO A 150 1.43 1.95 -9.46
N VAL A 151 1.13 1.17 -10.49
CA VAL A 151 -0.16 1.22 -11.18
C VAL A 151 -1.00 -0.01 -10.84
N SER A 152 -2.20 0.22 -10.29
CA SER A 152 -3.18 -0.82 -9.93
C SER A 152 -4.22 -0.98 -11.05
N GLY A 153 -3.75 -1.22 -12.27
CA GLY A 153 -4.60 -1.25 -13.48
C GLY A 153 -5.31 -2.57 -13.76
N ASP A 154 -5.01 -3.64 -13.02
CA ASP A 154 -5.52 -4.99 -13.27
C ASP A 154 -6.54 -5.45 -12.22
N ILE A 155 -7.82 -5.50 -12.61
CA ILE A 155 -8.86 -6.31 -11.99
C ILE A 155 -9.26 -7.39 -12.99
N ASN A 156 -9.00 -8.67 -12.70
CA ASN A 156 -9.14 -9.75 -13.69
C ASN A 156 -10.59 -10.27 -13.79
N CYS A 157 -11.56 -9.37 -13.98
CA CYS A 157 -12.98 -9.72 -14.17
C CYS A 157 -13.16 -10.70 -15.33
N LYS A 158 -12.39 -10.50 -16.41
CA LYS A 158 -12.38 -11.35 -17.61
C LYS A 158 -12.13 -12.83 -17.31
N GLY A 159 -11.34 -13.15 -16.28
CA GLY A 159 -11.04 -14.53 -15.88
C GLY A 159 -12.28 -15.38 -15.62
N CYS A 160 -13.38 -14.76 -15.19
CA CYS A 160 -14.68 -15.42 -15.00
C CYS A 160 -15.80 -14.90 -15.91
N HIS A 161 -15.76 -13.62 -16.28
CA HIS A 161 -16.80 -12.95 -17.05
C HIS A 161 -16.59 -12.97 -18.57
N LEU A 162 -15.59 -13.73 -19.05
CA LEU A 162 -15.50 -14.15 -20.45
C LEU A 162 -15.65 -15.68 -20.59
N PRO A 163 -16.25 -16.17 -21.69
CA PRO A 163 -16.23 -17.58 -22.02
C PRO A 163 -14.82 -18.04 -22.44
N ALA A 164 -14.61 -19.36 -22.48
CA ALA A 164 -13.39 -19.94 -23.04
C ALA A 164 -13.24 -19.54 -24.53
N PRO A 165 -12.01 -19.29 -25.03
CA PRO A 165 -10.72 -19.49 -24.36
C PRO A 165 -10.23 -18.30 -23.50
N TYR A 166 -10.98 -17.19 -23.43
CA TYR A 166 -10.52 -15.95 -22.77
C TYR A 166 -10.71 -15.94 -21.25
N GLY A 167 -11.69 -16.71 -20.76
CA GLY A 167 -11.92 -16.92 -19.34
C GLY A 167 -12.52 -18.31 -19.08
N ASN A 168 -12.86 -18.60 -17.82
CA ASN A 168 -13.47 -19.88 -17.44
C ASN A 168 -14.99 -19.93 -17.66
N GLY A 169 -15.62 -18.82 -18.06
CA GLY A 169 -17.04 -18.70 -18.36
C GLY A 169 -17.99 -18.84 -17.16
N LEU A 170 -17.49 -18.91 -15.92
CA LEU A 170 -18.34 -19.10 -14.74
C LEU A 170 -19.32 -17.93 -14.52
N GLY A 171 -18.88 -16.70 -14.80
CA GLY A 171 -19.67 -15.47 -14.72
C GLY A 171 -20.65 -15.28 -15.88
N THR A 172 -20.47 -15.99 -17.00
CA THR A 172 -21.30 -15.84 -18.21
C THR A 172 -22.38 -16.91 -18.36
N LYS A 173 -22.40 -17.95 -17.51
CA LYS A 173 -23.35 -19.08 -17.60
C LYS A 173 -24.83 -18.70 -17.63
N ARG A 174 -25.20 -17.52 -17.12
CA ARG A 174 -26.60 -17.04 -17.10
C ARG A 174 -26.93 -16.13 -18.28
N LEU A 175 -25.94 -15.72 -19.06
CA LEU A 175 -26.11 -14.84 -20.20
C LEU A 175 -26.39 -15.66 -21.46
N SER A 176 -27.37 -15.21 -22.25
CA SER A 176 -27.49 -15.64 -23.63
C SER A 176 -26.43 -14.92 -24.47
N ASN A 177 -25.64 -15.64 -25.28
CA ASN A 177 -24.62 -15.08 -26.17
C ASN A 177 -23.71 -14.07 -25.44
N PRO A 178 -22.86 -14.52 -24.48
CA PRO A 178 -21.88 -13.65 -23.87
C PRO A 178 -20.92 -13.10 -24.92
N LEU A 179 -20.56 -11.82 -24.80
CA LEU A 179 -19.64 -11.18 -25.72
C LEU A 179 -18.21 -11.70 -25.53
N ILE A 180 -17.45 -11.67 -26.61
CA ILE A 180 -16.03 -12.00 -26.69
C ILE A 180 -15.23 -10.82 -27.25
N PRO A 181 -13.90 -10.80 -27.13
CA PRO A 181 -13.08 -9.67 -27.56
C PRO A 181 -13.27 -9.27 -29.03
N SER A 182 -13.54 -10.23 -29.92
CA SER A 182 -13.79 -9.93 -31.34
C SER A 182 -15.11 -9.20 -31.62
N ASP A 183 -15.99 -9.10 -30.63
CA ASP A 183 -17.24 -8.33 -30.72
C ASP A 183 -17.01 -6.83 -30.39
N ASP A 184 -15.82 -6.47 -29.90
CA ASP A 184 -15.44 -5.08 -29.64
C ASP A 184 -15.33 -4.31 -30.97
N PRO A 185 -16.03 -3.17 -31.15
CA PRO A 185 -15.88 -2.31 -32.33
C PRO A 185 -14.45 -1.79 -32.56
N MET A 186 -13.62 -1.75 -31.51
CA MET A 186 -12.21 -1.37 -31.57
C MET A 186 -11.25 -2.56 -31.67
N TYR A 187 -11.77 -3.78 -31.83
CA TYR A 187 -10.93 -4.97 -31.99
C TYR A 187 -9.96 -4.82 -33.18
N GLY A 188 -8.68 -5.07 -32.94
CA GLY A 188 -7.61 -4.88 -33.92
C GLY A 188 -7.12 -3.43 -34.09
N HIS A 189 -7.79 -2.45 -33.47
CA HIS A 189 -7.36 -1.06 -33.39
C HIS A 189 -6.80 -0.69 -32.01
N THR A 190 -7.09 -1.49 -30.98
CA THR A 190 -6.50 -1.41 -29.63
C THR A 190 -5.72 -2.69 -29.31
N ILE A 191 -4.91 -2.65 -28.25
CA ILE A 191 -4.30 -3.89 -27.73
C ILE A 191 -5.39 -4.86 -27.28
N ASN A 192 -5.17 -6.17 -27.48
CA ASN A 192 -6.16 -7.21 -27.17
C ASN A 192 -6.71 -7.12 -25.73
N TRP A 193 -5.88 -6.68 -24.78
CA TRP A 193 -6.31 -6.52 -23.40
C TRP A 193 -7.50 -5.55 -23.26
N VAL A 194 -7.51 -4.44 -24.01
CA VAL A 194 -8.61 -3.47 -23.97
C VAL A 194 -9.92 -4.13 -24.42
N SER A 195 -9.88 -4.92 -25.50
CA SER A 195 -11.07 -5.63 -26.00
C SER A 195 -11.53 -6.76 -25.08
N GLU A 196 -10.61 -7.39 -24.34
CA GLU A 196 -10.95 -8.37 -23.30
C GLU A 196 -11.68 -7.74 -22.12
N GLU A 197 -11.17 -6.62 -21.60
CA GLU A 197 -11.84 -5.88 -20.51
C GLU A 197 -13.20 -5.36 -20.98
N TRP A 198 -13.27 -4.80 -22.18
CA TRP A 198 -14.53 -4.34 -22.78
C TRP A 198 -15.60 -5.43 -22.79
N ALA A 199 -15.27 -6.63 -23.28
CA ALA A 199 -16.22 -7.73 -23.35
C ALA A 199 -16.61 -8.24 -21.95
N ALA A 200 -15.66 -8.25 -21.01
CA ALA A 200 -15.90 -8.65 -19.62
C ALA A 200 -16.80 -7.65 -18.89
N ASP A 201 -16.60 -6.35 -19.09
CA ASP A 201 -17.40 -5.27 -18.53
C ASP A 201 -18.84 -5.34 -19.02
N VAL A 202 -19.04 -5.49 -20.33
CA VAL A 202 -20.39 -5.63 -20.91
C VAL A 202 -21.09 -6.88 -20.36
N ASN A 203 -20.39 -8.02 -20.31
CA ASN A 203 -20.96 -9.24 -19.74
C ASN A 203 -21.30 -9.06 -18.24
N THR A 204 -20.48 -8.31 -17.49
CA THR A 204 -20.72 -8.02 -16.07
C THR A 204 -21.97 -7.15 -15.89
N LEU A 205 -22.13 -6.08 -16.67
CA LEU A 205 -23.34 -5.23 -16.63
C LEU A 205 -24.59 -6.01 -17.00
N ARG A 206 -24.54 -6.86 -18.04
CA ARG A 206 -25.67 -7.72 -18.43
C ARG A 206 -26.01 -8.74 -17.34
N ALA A 207 -25.01 -9.28 -16.65
CA ALA A 207 -25.22 -10.20 -15.53
C ALA A 207 -25.84 -9.48 -14.33
N HIS A 208 -25.39 -8.25 -14.05
CA HIS A 208 -25.95 -7.40 -13.02
C HIS A 208 -27.43 -7.10 -13.28
N ASP A 209 -27.78 -6.66 -14.50
CA ASP A 209 -29.15 -6.40 -14.92
C ASP A 209 -30.05 -7.63 -14.74
N LEU A 210 -29.58 -8.80 -15.16
CA LEU A 210 -30.33 -10.05 -15.00
C LEU A 210 -30.53 -10.44 -13.53
N MET A 211 -29.52 -10.24 -12.68
CA MET A 211 -29.55 -10.68 -11.27
C MET A 211 -30.31 -9.72 -10.36
N HIS A 212 -30.31 -8.44 -10.68
CA HIS A 212 -30.81 -7.38 -9.81
C HIS A 212 -31.98 -6.60 -10.42
N GLY A 213 -32.40 -6.92 -11.64
CA GLY A 213 -33.51 -6.25 -12.32
C GLY A 213 -33.19 -4.81 -12.69
N THR A 214 -31.91 -4.48 -12.87
CA THR A 214 -31.47 -3.15 -13.31
C THR A 214 -31.47 -3.05 -14.84
N SER A 215 -31.21 -1.84 -15.34
CA SER A 215 -31.10 -1.53 -16.76
C SER A 215 -29.80 -0.77 -17.05
N LEU A 216 -28.70 -1.12 -16.37
CA LEU A 216 -27.41 -0.44 -16.46
C LEU A 216 -26.77 -0.59 -17.84
N TYR A 217 -27.00 -1.71 -18.50
CA TYR A 217 -26.56 -1.93 -19.88
C TYR A 217 -27.40 -1.15 -20.90
N SER A 218 -28.60 -0.69 -20.52
CA SER A 218 -29.51 -0.04 -21.46
C SER A 218 -28.95 1.31 -21.90
N GLY A 219 -28.93 1.54 -23.22
CA GLY A 219 -28.32 2.74 -23.82
C GLY A 219 -26.85 2.58 -24.21
N TYR A 220 -26.31 1.36 -24.13
CA TYR A 220 -25.08 0.96 -24.80
C TYR A 220 -25.29 0.80 -26.31
N ASP A 221 -24.47 1.46 -27.12
CA ASP A 221 -24.49 1.35 -28.57
C ASP A 221 -23.32 0.46 -29.05
N HIS A 222 -23.68 -0.72 -29.56
CA HIS A 222 -22.74 -1.68 -30.11
C HIS A 222 -21.98 -1.18 -31.32
N ASN A 223 -22.49 -0.21 -32.08
CA ASN A 223 -21.79 0.28 -33.27
C ASN A 223 -20.65 1.24 -32.92
N THR A 224 -20.82 1.99 -31.82
CA THR A 224 -19.85 3.00 -31.38
C THR A 224 -18.98 2.52 -30.23
N GLY A 225 -19.32 1.40 -29.58
CA GLY A 225 -18.57 0.89 -28.44
C GLY A 225 -18.85 1.65 -27.14
N ALA A 226 -19.89 2.50 -27.12
CA ALA A 226 -20.09 3.51 -26.08
C ALA A 226 -21.49 3.44 -25.46
N ALA A 227 -21.55 3.65 -24.15
CA ALA A 227 -22.79 3.98 -23.46
C ALA A 227 -22.99 5.50 -23.45
N THR A 228 -24.24 5.95 -23.61
CA THR A 228 -24.58 7.38 -23.41
C THR A 228 -24.19 7.88 -22.02
N HIS A 229 -24.20 6.99 -21.02
CA HIS A 229 -23.75 7.25 -19.65
C HIS A 229 -22.92 6.05 -19.18
N PRO A 230 -21.58 6.15 -19.15
CA PRO A 230 -20.73 5.08 -18.63
C PRO A 230 -21.10 4.71 -17.20
N VAL A 231 -21.18 3.41 -16.91
CA VAL A 231 -21.55 2.91 -15.59
C VAL A 231 -20.28 2.77 -14.74
N VAL A 232 -20.24 3.49 -13.63
CA VAL A 232 -19.21 3.31 -12.59
C VAL A 232 -19.88 2.67 -11.39
N CYS A 233 -19.46 1.47 -11.01
CA CYS A 233 -20.05 0.71 -9.90
C CYS A 233 -20.12 1.54 -8.62
N GLN A 234 -19.10 2.36 -8.38
CA GLN A 234 -18.94 3.20 -7.20
C GLN A 234 -19.93 4.37 -7.14
N SER A 235 -20.64 4.68 -8.24
CA SER A 235 -21.75 5.62 -8.21
C SER A 235 -22.91 5.11 -7.35
N CYS A 236 -23.10 3.80 -7.31
CA CYS A 236 -24.09 3.13 -6.46
C CYS A 236 -23.46 2.50 -5.22
N HIS A 237 -22.26 1.91 -5.34
CA HIS A 237 -21.59 1.16 -4.29
C HIS A 237 -20.44 1.95 -3.68
N TYR A 238 -20.69 2.64 -2.56
CA TYR A 238 -19.68 3.50 -1.94
C TYR A 238 -18.34 2.81 -1.68
N THR A 239 -17.24 3.55 -1.89
CA THR A 239 -15.90 3.19 -1.42
C THR A 239 -15.19 4.44 -0.90
N PRO A 240 -14.56 4.39 0.29
CA PRO A 240 -13.75 5.51 0.79
C PRO A 240 -12.62 5.95 -0.16
N ALA A 241 -12.12 5.05 -1.02
CA ALA A 241 -11.04 5.35 -1.96
C ALA A 241 -11.40 6.42 -3.01
N LEU A 242 -12.68 6.50 -3.38
CA LEU A 242 -13.18 7.50 -4.35
C LEU A 242 -13.94 8.64 -3.66
N ASP A 243 -13.99 8.64 -2.32
CA ASP A 243 -14.51 9.77 -1.55
C ASP A 243 -13.42 10.83 -1.37
N LEU A 244 -13.05 11.45 -2.48
CA LEU A 244 -11.93 12.40 -2.56
C LEU A 244 -12.12 13.60 -1.62
N ALA A 245 -13.37 13.99 -1.37
CA ALA A 245 -13.72 15.08 -0.46
C ALA A 245 -13.99 14.60 0.97
N GLN A 246 -13.96 13.29 1.25
CA GLN A 246 -14.23 12.68 2.54
C GLN A 246 -15.63 13.04 3.11
N ALA A 247 -16.63 13.12 2.24
CA ALA A 247 -18.01 13.48 2.58
C ALA A 247 -18.88 12.28 3.02
N GLY A 248 -18.41 11.06 2.81
CA GLY A 248 -19.13 9.81 2.98
C GLY A 248 -20.07 9.47 1.82
N PRO A 249 -20.85 8.37 1.96
CA PRO A 249 -21.84 7.96 0.98
C PRO A 249 -22.85 9.07 0.65
N GLN A 250 -23.05 9.36 -0.63
CA GLN A 250 -23.92 10.44 -1.12
C GLN A 250 -25.14 9.95 -1.92
N GLN A 251 -26.14 10.84 -2.07
CA GLN A 251 -27.32 10.66 -2.93
C GLN A 251 -27.44 11.79 -3.99
N ALA A 252 -26.45 12.68 -4.05
CA ALA A 252 -26.44 13.84 -4.94
C ALA A 252 -25.64 13.54 -6.22
N GLY A 253 -25.87 14.32 -7.28
CA GLY A 253 -25.02 14.28 -8.49
C GLY A 253 -25.08 12.97 -9.28
N GLY A 254 -26.16 12.19 -9.15
CA GLY A 254 -26.31 10.88 -9.80
C GLY A 254 -25.79 9.71 -8.97
N LEU A 255 -25.33 9.96 -7.74
CA LEU A 255 -24.93 8.92 -6.79
C LEU A 255 -26.16 8.32 -6.07
N THR A 256 -26.12 7.03 -5.74
CA THR A 256 -27.14 6.34 -4.92
C THR A 256 -26.55 5.58 -3.74
N GLN A 257 -25.39 6.02 -3.27
CA GLN A 257 -24.50 5.29 -2.37
C GLN A 257 -25.06 4.95 -0.99
N THR A 258 -26.02 5.71 -0.47
CA THR A 258 -26.60 5.41 0.85
C THR A 258 -27.62 4.27 0.84
N MET A 259 -28.07 3.83 -0.34
CA MET A 259 -29.09 2.79 -0.49
C MET A 259 -28.52 1.41 -0.79
N HIS A 260 -27.22 1.31 -1.06
CA HIS A 260 -26.59 0.06 -1.49
C HIS A 260 -25.42 -0.33 -0.59
N GLN A 261 -25.17 -1.64 -0.51
CA GLN A 261 -23.96 -2.16 0.12
C GLN A 261 -22.71 -1.56 -0.54
N SER A 262 -21.64 -1.40 0.23
CA SER A 262 -20.39 -0.82 -0.24
C SER A 262 -19.78 -1.64 -1.37
N MET A 263 -18.83 -1.04 -2.11
CA MET A 263 -18.09 -1.77 -3.15
C MET A 263 -17.33 -2.97 -2.56
N SER A 264 -16.73 -2.82 -1.38
CA SER A 264 -16.03 -3.92 -0.71
C SER A 264 -16.98 -5.07 -0.40
N ARG A 265 -18.18 -4.80 0.10
CA ARG A 265 -19.11 -5.87 0.47
C ARG A 265 -19.65 -6.61 -0.75
N VAL A 266 -20.09 -5.91 -1.79
CA VAL A 266 -20.65 -6.57 -2.98
C VAL A 266 -19.59 -7.38 -3.73
N MET A 267 -18.33 -6.92 -3.72
CA MET A 267 -17.23 -7.71 -4.26
C MET A 267 -16.86 -8.86 -3.33
N HIS A 268 -16.42 -8.61 -2.10
CA HIS A 268 -15.86 -9.64 -1.24
C HIS A 268 -16.91 -10.62 -0.68
N ASN A 269 -17.98 -10.09 -0.06
CA ASN A 269 -19.02 -10.94 0.53
C ASN A 269 -19.87 -11.60 -0.56
N GLY A 270 -20.25 -10.84 -1.59
CA GLY A 270 -21.01 -11.36 -2.73
C GLY A 270 -20.30 -12.53 -3.39
N HIS A 271 -19.07 -12.32 -3.87
CA HIS A 271 -18.29 -13.35 -4.54
C HIS A 271 -17.81 -14.46 -3.59
N GLY A 272 -17.45 -14.13 -2.35
CA GLY A 272 -17.03 -15.11 -1.35
C GLY A 272 -18.13 -16.10 -0.94
N ASN A 273 -19.41 -15.77 -1.18
CA ASN A 273 -20.53 -16.68 -0.97
C ASN A 273 -20.87 -17.55 -2.19
N LEU A 274 -20.28 -17.28 -3.35
CA LEU A 274 -20.50 -18.08 -4.54
C LEU A 274 -19.86 -19.46 -4.42
N LYS A 275 -20.52 -20.44 -5.03
CA LYS A 275 -20.04 -21.81 -5.16
C LYS A 275 -20.03 -22.18 -6.64
N ASP A 276 -19.03 -22.93 -7.05
CA ASP A 276 -19.07 -23.57 -8.36
C ASP A 276 -20.20 -24.60 -8.36
N LYS A 277 -21.09 -24.53 -9.36
CA LYS A 277 -22.28 -25.39 -9.41
C LYS A 277 -21.93 -26.85 -9.68
N ALA A 278 -20.82 -27.13 -10.36
CA ALA A 278 -20.45 -28.50 -10.73
C ALA A 278 -19.83 -29.25 -9.54
N SER A 279 -18.94 -28.60 -8.81
CA SER A 279 -18.24 -29.18 -7.66
C SER A 279 -18.93 -28.95 -6.32
N GLY A 280 -19.79 -27.92 -6.21
CA GLY A 280 -20.40 -27.48 -4.95
C GLY A 280 -19.42 -26.79 -3.98
N LEU A 281 -18.16 -26.62 -4.38
CA LEU A 281 -17.11 -25.97 -3.59
C LEU A 281 -17.22 -24.45 -3.67
N PRO A 282 -16.72 -23.70 -2.66
CA PRO A 282 -16.57 -22.25 -2.76
C PRO A 282 -15.82 -21.86 -4.04
N LEU A 283 -16.31 -20.82 -4.73
CA LEU A 283 -15.69 -20.35 -5.97
C LEU A 283 -14.24 -19.88 -5.73
N PHE A 284 -14.02 -19.19 -4.61
CA PHE A 284 -12.70 -18.76 -4.16
C PHE A 284 -12.24 -19.63 -3.00
N PRO A 285 -11.07 -20.28 -3.09
CA PRO A 285 -10.56 -21.14 -2.03
C PRO A 285 -10.16 -20.34 -0.79
N THR A 286 -10.23 -20.98 0.37
CA THR A 286 -9.73 -20.41 1.64
C THR A 286 -8.24 -20.71 1.77
N MET A 287 -7.44 -19.68 2.06
CA MET A 287 -6.02 -19.87 2.37
C MET A 287 -5.85 -20.46 3.77
N PRO A 288 -5.18 -21.62 3.95
CA PRO A 288 -4.85 -22.12 5.28
C PRO A 288 -3.98 -21.15 6.07
N ALA A 289 -4.04 -21.24 7.40
CA ALA A 289 -3.19 -20.44 8.30
C ALA A 289 -1.70 -20.66 7.98
N PRO A 290 -0.83 -19.66 8.23
CA PRO A 290 0.58 -19.69 7.82
C PRO A 290 1.41 -20.81 8.46
N ASN A 291 0.98 -21.35 9.60
CA ASN A 291 1.59 -22.51 10.25
C ASN A 291 1.05 -23.88 9.75
N SER A 292 0.17 -23.89 8.75
CA SER A 292 -0.34 -25.12 8.16
C SER A 292 0.76 -25.88 7.43
N SER A 293 0.78 -27.21 7.58
CA SER A 293 1.70 -28.08 6.82
C SER A 293 1.52 -27.96 5.30
N LEU A 294 0.32 -27.57 4.82
CA LEU A 294 0.06 -27.31 3.41
C LEU A 294 0.85 -26.11 2.87
N ARG A 295 1.26 -25.19 3.75
CA ARG A 295 2.04 -23.99 3.44
C ARG A 295 3.53 -24.15 3.76
N ALA A 296 3.95 -25.32 4.25
CA ALA A 296 5.35 -25.59 4.51
C ALA A 296 6.18 -25.34 3.24
N ASN A 297 7.23 -24.53 3.39
CA ASN A 297 8.09 -24.12 2.30
C ASN A 297 9.55 -24.30 2.71
N SER A 298 10.28 -25.10 1.93
CA SER A 298 11.73 -25.32 2.08
C SER A 298 12.50 -24.96 0.81
N GLY A 299 11.81 -24.37 -0.17
CA GLY A 299 12.37 -23.97 -1.45
C GLY A 299 12.90 -22.54 -1.44
N PRO A 300 13.57 -22.12 -2.53
CA PRO A 300 14.11 -20.77 -2.67
C PRO A 300 13.03 -19.70 -2.94
N ASN A 301 11.83 -20.12 -3.35
CA ASN A 301 10.72 -19.22 -3.60
C ASN A 301 10.12 -18.72 -2.27
N PRO A 302 9.57 -17.50 -2.21
CA PRO A 302 8.97 -16.98 -0.98
C PRO A 302 7.81 -17.82 -0.43
N ILE A 303 7.02 -18.43 -1.33
CA ILE A 303 5.90 -19.31 -0.98
C ILE A 303 5.92 -20.60 -1.80
N ASN A 304 5.29 -21.66 -1.28
CA ASN A 304 5.18 -22.94 -1.98
C ASN A 304 4.11 -22.91 -3.09
N ALA A 305 4.10 -23.92 -3.96
CA ALA A 305 3.20 -24.00 -5.11
C ALA A 305 1.71 -24.03 -4.71
N PHE A 306 1.36 -24.69 -3.61
CA PHE A 306 -0.02 -24.72 -3.10
C PHE A 306 -0.50 -23.31 -2.69
N THR A 307 0.35 -22.58 -1.97
CA THR A 307 0.07 -21.21 -1.52
C THR A 307 -0.05 -20.28 -2.73
N GLN A 308 0.87 -20.38 -3.70
CA GLN A 308 0.84 -19.59 -4.93
C GLN A 308 -0.46 -19.84 -5.73
N ALA A 309 -0.84 -21.11 -5.92
CA ALA A 309 -2.07 -21.47 -6.62
C ALA A 309 -3.31 -20.97 -5.90
N THR A 310 -3.35 -21.09 -4.57
CA THR A 310 -4.48 -20.62 -3.76
C THR A 310 -4.59 -19.09 -3.78
N LEU A 311 -3.48 -18.37 -3.70
CA LEU A 311 -3.44 -16.91 -3.83
C LEU A 311 -3.90 -16.46 -5.22
N GLY A 312 -3.38 -17.12 -6.26
CA GLY A 312 -3.77 -16.93 -7.66
C GLY A 312 -5.25 -17.17 -7.92
N ALA A 313 -5.85 -18.17 -7.27
CA ALA A 313 -7.27 -18.50 -7.39
C ALA A 313 -8.19 -17.71 -6.43
N SER A 314 -7.64 -16.81 -5.60
CA SER A 314 -8.39 -16.02 -4.62
C SER A 314 -8.19 -14.52 -4.83
N CYS A 315 -7.38 -13.86 -4.00
CA CYS A 315 -7.24 -12.40 -3.99
C CYS A 315 -6.69 -11.85 -5.31
N TYR A 316 -5.77 -12.57 -5.97
CA TYR A 316 -5.16 -12.15 -7.24
C TYR A 316 -6.09 -12.24 -8.46
N GLN A 317 -7.30 -12.77 -8.30
CA GLN A 317 -8.33 -12.71 -9.34
C GLN A 317 -8.93 -11.30 -9.48
N CYS A 318 -8.91 -10.49 -8.42
CA CYS A 318 -9.53 -9.16 -8.44
C CYS A 318 -8.55 -8.04 -8.05
N HIS A 319 -7.53 -8.37 -7.26
CA HIS A 319 -6.48 -7.43 -6.91
C HIS A 319 -5.26 -7.59 -7.84
N PRO A 320 -4.47 -6.53 -8.03
CA PRO A 320 -3.30 -6.51 -8.93
C PRO A 320 -2.30 -7.65 -8.67
N GLY A 321 -2.47 -8.79 -9.35
CA GLY A 321 -1.97 -10.06 -8.83
C GLY A 321 -1.60 -11.07 -9.91
N GLU A 322 -2.42 -11.19 -10.95
CA GLU A 322 -2.11 -12.05 -12.10
C GLU A 322 -0.89 -11.55 -12.87
N ARG A 323 -0.77 -10.22 -13.02
CA ARG A 323 0.33 -9.57 -13.74
C ARG A 323 1.19 -8.73 -12.82
N SER A 324 0.58 -7.78 -12.13
CA SER A 324 1.32 -6.81 -11.32
C SER A 324 1.99 -7.46 -10.11
N GLN A 325 1.35 -8.45 -9.46
CA GLN A 325 1.86 -9.05 -8.22
C GLN A 325 2.19 -7.99 -7.16
N CYS A 326 1.19 -7.16 -6.81
CA CYS A 326 1.40 -5.99 -5.95
C CYS A 326 1.99 -6.34 -4.59
N LEU A 327 1.69 -7.52 -4.05
CA LEU A 327 2.33 -8.05 -2.85
C LEU A 327 3.69 -8.68 -3.22
N ARG A 328 4.75 -7.89 -3.01
CA ARG A 328 6.13 -8.24 -3.39
C ARG A 328 7.20 -7.81 -2.40
N GLY A 329 6.84 -7.02 -1.39
CA GLY A 329 7.77 -6.52 -0.37
C GLY A 329 8.35 -7.60 0.54
N ALA A 330 9.08 -7.17 1.56
CA ALA A 330 9.81 -8.02 2.50
C ALA A 330 8.92 -9.04 3.21
N MET A 331 7.67 -8.70 3.55
CA MET A 331 6.75 -9.66 4.20
C MET A 331 6.38 -10.83 3.28
N PHE A 332 6.26 -10.59 1.98
CA PHE A 332 6.13 -11.68 1.02
C PHE A 332 7.47 -12.40 0.86
N SER A 333 8.51 -11.64 0.50
CA SER A 333 9.83 -12.14 0.08
C SER A 333 10.56 -12.97 1.13
N GLU A 334 10.51 -12.54 2.40
CA GLU A 334 11.28 -13.11 3.50
C GLU A 334 10.41 -13.94 4.46
N ALA A 335 9.12 -13.61 4.58
CA ALA A 335 8.22 -14.26 5.53
C ALA A 335 7.17 -15.18 4.87
N GLY A 336 7.06 -15.18 3.54
CA GLY A 336 6.04 -15.96 2.82
C GLY A 336 4.61 -15.55 3.18
N ALA A 337 4.42 -14.31 3.65
CA ALA A 337 3.11 -13.78 4.00
C ALA A 337 2.31 -13.51 2.73
N VAL A 338 1.01 -13.80 2.78
CA VAL A 338 0.05 -13.56 1.69
C VAL A 338 -1.08 -12.64 2.16
N CYS A 339 -1.89 -12.14 1.23
CA CYS A 339 -2.95 -11.17 1.52
C CYS A 339 -3.85 -11.57 2.70
N GLN A 340 -4.18 -12.86 2.78
CA GLN A 340 -5.05 -13.41 3.82
C GLN A 340 -4.41 -13.40 5.21
N ASP A 341 -3.07 -13.42 5.32
CA ASP A 341 -2.39 -13.35 6.62
C ASP A 341 -2.50 -11.96 7.25
N CYS A 342 -2.71 -10.92 6.41
CA CYS A 342 -2.86 -9.53 6.84
C CYS A 342 -4.33 -9.12 6.94
N HIS A 343 -5.11 -9.32 5.86
CA HIS A 343 -6.46 -8.79 5.74
C HIS A 343 -7.57 -9.78 6.12
N GLY A 344 -7.28 -11.08 6.11
CA GLY A 344 -8.26 -12.15 6.26
C GLY A 344 -8.83 -12.65 4.94
N GLN A 345 -9.83 -13.53 5.04
CA GLN A 345 -10.50 -14.17 3.91
C GLN A 345 -11.59 -13.28 3.31
N MET A 346 -12.05 -13.59 2.09
CA MET A 346 -13.08 -12.83 1.37
C MET A 346 -14.30 -12.45 2.23
N LYS A 347 -14.88 -13.42 2.96
CA LYS A 347 -16.07 -13.14 3.79
C LYS A 347 -15.76 -12.24 5.00
N GLN A 348 -14.55 -12.31 5.53
CA GLN A 348 -14.11 -11.48 6.67
C GLN A 348 -13.90 -10.04 6.21
N ILE A 349 -13.28 -9.84 5.03
CA ILE A 349 -13.11 -8.51 4.41
C ILE A 349 -14.48 -7.90 4.05
N GLY A 350 -15.41 -8.72 3.55
CA GLY A 350 -16.75 -8.30 3.17
C GLY A 350 -17.75 -8.11 4.32
N ASP A 351 -17.39 -8.43 5.58
CA ASP A 351 -18.20 -8.10 6.76
C ASP A 351 -17.93 -6.66 7.23
N ASP A 352 -18.36 -5.72 6.40
CA ASP A 352 -18.05 -4.31 6.56
C ASP A 352 -19.23 -3.46 7.07
N PHE A 353 -18.97 -2.17 7.28
CA PHE A 353 -19.91 -1.18 7.78
C PHE A 353 -21.25 -1.09 7.03
N SER A 354 -21.33 -1.60 5.80
CA SER A 354 -22.56 -1.60 4.99
C SER A 354 -23.42 -2.86 5.16
N ARG A 355 -23.05 -3.78 6.07
CA ARG A 355 -23.65 -5.11 6.16
C ARG A 355 -25.17 -5.19 6.34
N ASN A 356 -25.77 -4.14 6.88
CA ASN A 356 -27.22 -4.04 7.10
C ASN A 356 -27.99 -3.46 5.90
N LEU A 357 -27.31 -2.97 4.86
CA LEU A 357 -27.98 -2.45 3.66
C LEU A 357 -28.48 -3.58 2.75
N PRO A 358 -29.56 -3.36 1.96
CA PRO A 358 -30.29 -2.08 1.78
C PRO A 358 -31.39 -1.82 2.83
N THR A 359 -31.67 -2.76 3.74
CA THR A 359 -32.84 -2.69 4.64
C THR A 359 -32.59 -1.98 5.97
N GLY A 360 -31.34 -1.69 6.30
CA GLY A 360 -30.91 -1.03 7.54
C GLY A 360 -30.05 0.21 7.28
N SER A 361 -29.03 0.41 8.11
CA SER A 361 -28.15 1.58 8.05
C SER A 361 -26.69 1.18 8.14
N PHE A 362 -25.80 2.08 7.70
CA PHE A 362 -24.36 1.93 7.94
C PHE A 362 -24.04 1.86 9.43
N ILE A 363 -23.07 1.02 9.78
CA ILE A 363 -22.60 0.82 11.16
C ILE A 363 -21.20 1.41 11.29
N LEU A 364 -21.11 2.61 11.85
CA LEU A 364 -19.85 3.32 12.05
C LEU A 364 -19.59 3.54 13.53
N ALA A 365 -18.40 3.16 13.98
CA ALA A 365 -17.93 3.40 15.34
C ALA A 365 -16.40 3.54 15.35
N SER A 366 -15.86 4.11 16.43
CA SER A 366 -14.43 4.40 16.55
C SER A 366 -13.61 3.25 17.15
N ASP A 367 -14.27 2.19 17.60
CA ASP A 367 -13.72 1.13 18.45
C ASP A 367 -13.44 -0.18 17.68
N TYR A 368 -13.35 -0.13 16.34
CA TYR A 368 -13.17 -1.30 15.46
C TYR A 368 -12.11 -2.30 15.96
N PHE A 369 -10.96 -1.80 16.43
CA PHE A 369 -9.83 -2.61 16.87
C PHE A 369 -10.01 -3.25 18.25
N LYS A 370 -11.05 -2.88 19.00
CA LYS A 370 -11.30 -3.35 20.37
C LYS A 370 -12.66 -4.03 20.52
N ASN A 371 -13.61 -3.70 19.64
CA ASN A 371 -14.97 -4.19 19.70
C ASN A 371 -15.24 -5.23 18.59
N PRO A 372 -15.53 -6.49 18.95
CA PRO A 372 -15.83 -7.53 17.96
C PRO A 372 -17.13 -7.26 17.18
N ALA A 373 -18.06 -6.47 17.71
CA ALA A 373 -19.32 -6.15 17.03
C ALA A 373 -19.18 -5.06 15.95
N THR A 374 -18.16 -4.21 16.05
CA THR A 374 -17.91 -3.09 15.12
C THR A 374 -17.29 -3.61 13.82
N PRO A 375 -17.97 -3.46 12.67
CA PRO A 375 -17.47 -3.96 11.40
C PRO A 375 -16.35 -3.10 10.81
N ARG A 376 -15.65 -3.63 9.80
CA ARG A 376 -14.56 -2.94 9.11
C ARG A 376 -15.08 -1.75 8.29
N VAL A 377 -14.27 -0.70 8.18
CA VAL A 377 -14.40 0.32 7.14
C VAL A 377 -13.18 0.13 6.21
N PRO A 378 -13.36 -0.36 4.98
CA PRO A 378 -12.24 -0.54 4.03
C PRO A 378 -11.46 0.75 3.85
N TRP A 379 -10.15 0.69 3.59
CA TRP A 379 -9.24 1.85 3.46
C TRP A 379 -8.99 2.67 4.73
N ALA A 380 -9.85 2.58 5.74
CA ALA A 380 -9.66 3.23 7.04
C ALA A 380 -9.13 2.26 8.11
N HIS A 381 -9.59 1.01 8.06
CA HIS A 381 -9.21 -0.05 8.99
C HIS A 381 -8.35 -1.08 8.26
N GLU A 382 -7.04 -0.83 8.25
CA GLU A 382 -6.04 -1.68 7.60
C GLU A 382 -5.15 -2.42 8.62
N PRO A 383 -4.50 -3.51 8.21
CA PRO A 383 -3.44 -4.14 8.99
C PRO A 383 -2.31 -3.15 9.27
N THR A 384 -1.63 -3.34 10.40
CA THR A 384 -0.58 -2.42 10.86
C THR A 384 0.74 -3.15 11.02
N CYS A 385 1.87 -2.45 10.95
CA CYS A 385 3.19 -2.99 11.29
C CYS A 385 3.14 -3.64 12.67
N GLY A 386 2.51 -2.95 13.63
CA GLY A 386 2.33 -3.44 14.99
C GLY A 386 1.51 -4.72 15.12
N SER A 387 0.71 -5.08 14.11
CA SER A 387 -0.09 -6.30 14.13
C SER A 387 0.74 -7.57 14.02
N CYS A 388 1.93 -7.50 13.41
CA CYS A 388 2.89 -8.61 13.35
C CYS A 388 4.18 -8.32 14.11
N HIS A 389 4.66 -7.07 14.07
CA HIS A 389 5.83 -6.60 14.80
C HIS A 389 5.42 -6.06 16.16
N THR A 390 4.93 -6.97 17.00
CA THR A 390 4.24 -6.68 18.27
C THR A 390 5.16 -6.21 19.41
N GLY A 391 6.43 -5.98 19.12
CA GLY A 391 7.44 -5.56 20.07
C GLY A 391 8.84 -6.08 19.72
N ASP A 392 9.66 -6.23 20.74
CA ASP A 392 11.09 -6.54 20.61
C ASP A 392 11.43 -7.93 21.16
N ALA A 393 12.72 -8.28 21.21
CA ALA A 393 13.17 -9.62 21.57
C ALA A 393 12.80 -10.06 23.00
N VAL A 394 12.47 -9.12 23.88
CA VAL A 394 12.15 -9.41 25.29
C VAL A 394 10.73 -9.02 25.69
N SER A 395 10.04 -8.24 24.87
CA SER A 395 8.65 -7.82 25.08
C SER A 395 7.89 -7.82 23.76
N ASN A 396 7.15 -8.90 23.49
CA ASN A 396 6.33 -9.08 22.30
C ASN A 396 5.13 -10.02 22.59
N MET A 397 4.28 -10.26 21.59
CA MET A 397 3.07 -11.07 21.71
C MET A 397 3.21 -12.51 21.17
N ALA A 398 4.40 -13.01 20.84
CA ALA A 398 4.61 -14.33 20.24
C ALA A 398 4.06 -15.49 21.09
N SER A 399 3.97 -15.33 22.41
CA SER A 399 3.40 -16.33 23.34
C SER A 399 1.92 -16.11 23.65
N SER A 400 1.25 -15.15 23.00
CA SER A 400 -0.16 -14.86 23.24
C SER A 400 -1.06 -15.96 22.68
N ALA A 401 -2.15 -16.28 23.37
CA ALA A 401 -3.12 -17.27 22.91
C ALA A 401 -3.70 -16.86 21.54
N GLY A 402 -3.67 -17.78 20.58
CA GLY A 402 -4.18 -17.56 19.22
C GLY A 402 -3.22 -16.81 18.29
N ALA A 403 -2.07 -16.31 18.78
CA ALA A 403 -1.03 -15.76 17.93
C ALA A 403 -0.29 -16.88 17.18
N ILE A 404 0.16 -16.59 15.95
CA ILE A 404 0.98 -17.51 15.16
C ILE A 404 2.38 -16.91 15.06
N PRO A 405 3.33 -17.33 15.92
CA PRO A 405 4.69 -16.77 15.91
C PRO A 405 5.52 -17.31 14.74
N ALA A 406 6.49 -16.51 14.28
CA ALA A 406 7.59 -17.00 13.45
C ALA A 406 8.56 -17.85 14.30
N SER A 407 9.50 -18.52 13.62
CA SER A 407 10.53 -19.35 14.28
C SER A 407 11.45 -18.57 15.21
N ASP A 408 11.57 -17.26 15.00
CA ASP A 408 12.34 -16.36 15.86
C ASP A 408 11.64 -16.05 17.20
N HIS A 409 10.35 -16.37 17.34
CA HIS A 409 9.53 -16.03 18.52
C HIS A 409 9.50 -14.54 18.87
N ILE A 410 9.66 -13.65 17.88
CA ILE A 410 9.56 -12.19 18.03
C ILE A 410 8.37 -11.67 17.24
N ARG A 411 8.36 -11.92 15.93
CA ARG A 411 7.30 -11.45 15.02
C ARG A 411 6.21 -12.51 14.85
N LEU A 412 5.03 -12.07 14.47
CA LEU A 412 3.93 -12.95 14.08
C LEU A 412 3.89 -13.15 12.56
N LEU A 413 3.34 -14.29 12.14
CA LEU A 413 3.08 -14.63 10.74
C LEU A 413 1.67 -14.25 10.28
N GLN A 414 0.82 -13.78 11.20
CA GLN A 414 -0.56 -13.39 10.95
C GLN A 414 -0.88 -12.12 11.75
N ALA A 415 -1.53 -11.15 11.10
CA ALA A 415 -1.82 -9.83 11.67
C ALA A 415 -3.01 -9.82 12.64
N TYR A 416 -3.71 -10.94 12.76
CA TYR A 416 -4.86 -11.12 13.63
C TYR A 416 -4.75 -12.45 14.37
N LEU A 417 -5.47 -12.60 15.49
CA LEU A 417 -5.46 -13.86 16.23
C LEU A 417 -6.25 -14.92 15.45
N SER A 418 -5.72 -16.15 15.39
CA SER A 418 -6.39 -17.30 14.75
C SER A 418 -7.78 -17.61 15.32
N SER A 419 -8.06 -17.17 16.54
CA SER A 419 -9.37 -17.29 17.19
C SER A 419 -10.35 -16.17 16.81
N ASP A 420 -9.91 -15.12 16.12
CA ASP A 420 -10.75 -13.99 15.74
C ASP A 420 -11.44 -14.23 14.39
N PRO A 421 -12.77 -14.44 14.38
CA PRO A 421 -13.52 -14.67 13.15
C PRO A 421 -13.61 -13.42 12.25
N LYS A 422 -13.35 -12.21 12.74
CA LYS A 422 -13.40 -10.94 11.97
C LYS A 422 -12.07 -10.63 11.27
N ALA A 423 -10.97 -11.30 11.65
CA ALA A 423 -9.62 -10.93 11.25
C ALA A 423 -9.28 -9.47 11.62
N THR A 424 -9.55 -9.08 12.87
CA THR A 424 -9.21 -7.75 13.40
C THR A 424 -7.70 -7.63 13.58
N PRO A 425 -7.05 -6.60 13.02
CA PRO A 425 -5.63 -6.39 13.24
C PRO A 425 -5.28 -6.27 14.73
N ILE A 426 -4.24 -6.98 15.16
CA ILE A 426 -3.72 -6.94 16.52
C ILE A 426 -3.23 -5.52 16.82
N LEU A 427 -3.56 -5.02 18.01
CA LEU A 427 -2.97 -3.81 18.57
C LEU A 427 -1.94 -4.19 19.64
N PRO A 428 -0.63 -3.98 19.39
CA PRO A 428 0.38 -4.29 20.38
C PRO A 428 0.42 -3.24 21.48
N THR A 429 0.93 -3.67 22.64
CA THR A 429 1.25 -2.80 23.78
C THR A 429 2.66 -2.25 23.68
N ASN A 430 3.63 -3.05 23.20
CA ASN A 430 4.96 -2.56 22.85
C ASN A 430 4.92 -1.90 21.47
N MET A 431 5.10 -0.58 21.45
CA MET A 431 4.94 0.24 20.25
C MET A 431 6.23 0.41 19.44
N ARG A 432 7.33 -0.28 19.79
CA ARG A 432 8.66 -0.04 19.17
C ARG A 432 8.65 -0.09 17.64
N PHE A 433 7.88 -0.99 17.05
CA PHE A 433 7.76 -1.16 15.60
C PHE A 433 6.33 -0.92 15.09
N ALA A 434 5.50 -0.31 15.92
CA ALA A 434 4.10 -0.04 15.59
C ALA A 434 3.91 1.42 15.22
N GLU A 435 2.94 1.66 14.35
CA GLU A 435 2.53 2.98 13.91
C GLU A 435 2.08 3.84 15.11
N PRO A 436 2.30 5.16 15.06
CA PRO A 436 1.79 6.07 16.07
C PRO A 436 0.29 5.89 16.28
N ARG A 437 -0.15 6.05 17.53
CA ARG A 437 -1.59 6.09 17.83
C ARG A 437 -2.15 7.48 17.50
N VAL A 438 -3.40 7.51 17.08
CA VAL A 438 -4.19 8.73 17.02
C VAL A 438 -4.26 9.33 18.43
N SER A 439 -3.87 10.59 18.58
CA SER A 439 -3.70 11.24 19.88
C SER A 439 -4.96 11.88 20.45
N SER A 440 -5.96 12.18 19.62
CA SER A 440 -7.17 12.90 20.05
C SER A 440 -8.37 12.62 19.15
N GLY A 441 -9.57 12.94 19.66
CA GLY A 441 -10.82 12.78 18.92
C GLY A 441 -11.42 11.38 19.02
N PRO A 442 -12.50 11.10 18.28
CA PRO A 442 -13.24 9.85 18.38
C PRO A 442 -12.37 8.59 18.16
N ALA A 443 -11.40 8.66 17.25
CA ALA A 443 -10.47 7.57 16.94
C ALA A 443 -9.24 7.48 17.87
N ALA A 444 -9.21 8.20 18.99
CA ALA A 444 -8.05 8.20 19.89
C ALA A 444 -7.65 6.78 20.35
N GLY A 445 -6.36 6.48 20.26
CA GLY A 445 -5.81 5.15 20.55
C GLY A 445 -5.86 4.15 19.40
N SER A 446 -6.55 4.45 18.30
CA SER A 446 -6.44 3.67 17.06
C SER A 446 -5.08 3.90 16.39
N PRO A 447 -4.53 2.93 15.65
CA PRO A 447 -3.35 3.13 14.83
C PRO A 447 -3.60 4.15 13.72
N GLN A 448 -2.58 4.95 13.39
CA GLN A 448 -2.57 5.72 12.15
C GLN A 448 -2.28 4.80 10.96
N LEU A 449 -2.67 5.22 9.75
CA LEU A 449 -2.32 4.49 8.53
C LEU A 449 -0.81 4.60 8.30
N PHE A 450 -0.19 3.52 7.82
CA PHE A 450 1.25 3.49 7.52
C PHE A 450 1.70 4.65 6.61
N ARG A 451 0.99 4.91 5.51
CA ARG A 451 1.29 6.03 4.59
C ARG A 451 1.25 7.43 5.22
N LEU A 452 0.61 7.56 6.38
CA LEU A 452 0.49 8.81 7.13
C LEU A 452 1.38 8.82 8.39
N SER A 453 2.05 7.70 8.67
CA SER A 453 2.82 7.50 9.89
C SER A 453 4.23 8.04 9.73
N VAL A 454 4.66 8.80 10.73
CA VAL A 454 6.01 9.34 10.86
C VAL A 454 6.68 8.77 12.10
N ASP A 455 7.96 8.45 11.98
CA ASP A 455 8.76 8.01 13.13
C ASP A 455 9.10 9.21 14.03
N THR A 456 9.35 8.91 15.30
CA THR A 456 9.83 9.92 16.26
C THR A 456 11.23 10.44 15.92
N HIS A 457 12.01 9.69 15.13
CA HIS A 457 13.31 10.07 14.62
C HIS A 457 13.16 11.04 13.44
N GLY A 458 13.18 12.34 13.75
CA GLY A 458 13.17 13.41 12.75
C GLY A 458 11.83 13.65 12.04
N GLY A 459 10.77 12.89 12.37
CA GLY A 459 9.48 12.98 11.68
C GLY A 459 9.53 12.43 10.26
N VAL A 460 10.42 11.48 9.99
CA VAL A 460 10.54 10.81 8.69
C VAL A 460 9.37 9.83 8.53
N PHE A 461 8.78 9.77 7.33
CA PHE A 461 7.73 8.81 7.03
C PHE A 461 8.26 7.38 7.08
N CYS A 462 7.44 6.45 7.59
CA CYS A 462 7.78 5.03 7.57
C CYS A 462 8.16 4.58 6.15
N GLU A 463 7.39 5.02 5.14
CA GLU A 463 7.65 4.77 3.71
C GLU A 463 9.02 5.27 3.23
N GLY A 464 9.54 6.37 3.79
CA GLY A 464 10.86 6.89 3.42
C GLY A 464 12.02 6.02 3.91
N CYS A 465 11.81 5.18 4.93
CA CYS A 465 12.82 4.23 5.39
C CYS A 465 12.55 2.80 4.92
N HIS A 466 11.28 2.42 4.76
CA HIS A 466 10.88 1.03 4.50
C HIS A 466 10.45 0.77 3.05
N GLY A 467 10.10 1.78 2.28
CA GLY A 467 9.41 1.64 0.99
C GLY A 467 7.89 1.63 1.14
N ALA A 468 7.19 1.58 0.01
CA ALA A 468 5.73 1.70 -0.04
C ALA A 468 5.01 0.44 0.50
N THR A 469 3.75 0.61 0.92
CA THR A 469 2.87 -0.53 1.29
C THR A 469 2.88 -1.63 0.23
N HIS A 470 2.93 -2.90 0.65
CA HIS A 470 3.04 -4.10 -0.19
C HIS A 470 4.37 -4.25 -0.98
N ALA A 471 5.25 -3.24 -0.95
CA ALA A 471 6.52 -3.20 -1.66
C ALA A 471 7.70 -2.79 -0.75
N GLU A 472 7.55 -2.95 0.58
CA GLU A 472 8.62 -2.67 1.53
C GLU A 472 9.91 -3.43 1.20
N TRP A 473 11.05 -2.79 1.37
CA TRP A 473 12.34 -3.32 0.93
C TRP A 473 12.95 -4.32 1.92
N PRO A 474 13.66 -5.35 1.41
CA PRO A 474 13.91 -5.59 0.00
C PRO A 474 12.75 -6.35 -0.66
N VAL A 475 12.55 -6.08 -1.96
CA VAL A 475 11.74 -6.94 -2.83
C VAL A 475 12.60 -8.10 -3.34
N HIS A 476 12.03 -9.31 -3.40
CA HIS A 476 12.73 -10.56 -3.74
C HIS A 476 13.54 -10.49 -5.04
N ASN A 477 12.96 -9.92 -6.09
CA ASN A 477 13.69 -9.69 -7.33
C ASN A 477 14.67 -8.53 -7.14
N ALA A 478 15.96 -8.84 -7.08
CA ALA A 478 17.03 -7.85 -6.90
C ALA A 478 17.03 -6.76 -8.00
N ALA A 479 16.55 -7.07 -9.21
CA ALA A 479 16.45 -6.13 -10.32
C ALA A 479 15.11 -5.37 -10.38
N ALA A 480 14.21 -5.56 -9.41
CA ALA A 480 12.95 -4.83 -9.36
C ALA A 480 13.20 -3.33 -9.14
N ASN A 481 12.41 -2.51 -9.83
CA ASN A 481 12.46 -1.05 -9.70
C ASN A 481 12.24 -0.58 -8.26
N ASP A 482 11.49 -1.33 -7.46
CA ASP A 482 11.27 -1.00 -6.05
C ASP A 482 12.59 -0.87 -5.28
N ASN A 483 13.58 -1.73 -5.55
CA ASN A 483 14.86 -1.70 -4.84
C ASN A 483 15.75 -0.50 -5.26
N VAL A 484 15.43 0.20 -6.34
CA VAL A 484 16.27 1.29 -6.89
C VAL A 484 16.46 2.41 -5.88
N GLU A 485 15.39 2.84 -5.21
CA GLU A 485 15.46 3.92 -4.23
C GLU A 485 16.40 3.59 -3.08
N ALA A 486 16.24 2.43 -2.44
CA ALA A 486 17.13 1.98 -1.38
C ALA A 486 18.59 1.89 -1.85
N VAL A 487 18.82 1.30 -3.04
CA VAL A 487 20.17 1.17 -3.61
C VAL A 487 20.81 2.55 -3.89
N GLN A 488 20.04 3.50 -4.43
CA GLN A 488 20.52 4.86 -4.68
C GLN A 488 20.89 5.59 -3.37
N LEU A 489 20.14 5.37 -2.30
CA LEU A 489 20.34 6.06 -1.03
C LEU A 489 21.52 5.47 -0.23
N GLN A 490 21.55 4.15 -0.04
CA GLN A 490 22.52 3.51 0.87
C GLN A 490 23.49 2.51 0.22
N GLY A 491 23.39 2.31 -1.10
CA GLY A 491 24.27 1.41 -1.85
C GLY A 491 23.84 -0.07 -1.84
N HIS A 492 22.74 -0.41 -1.18
CA HIS A 492 22.19 -1.77 -1.17
C HIS A 492 20.67 -1.76 -0.99
N ALA A 493 20.01 -2.86 -1.39
CA ALA A 493 18.59 -3.05 -1.18
C ALA A 493 18.26 -3.30 0.30
N GLY A 494 17.02 -3.02 0.69
CA GLY A 494 16.52 -3.17 2.05
C GLY A 494 16.11 -1.84 2.67
N LYS A 495 15.45 -1.92 3.82
CA LYS A 495 15.15 -0.74 4.65
C LYS A 495 16.40 0.12 4.89
N ILE A 496 16.24 1.43 4.95
CA ILE A 496 17.33 2.38 5.17
C ILE A 496 17.87 2.19 6.59
N VAL A 497 19.14 1.78 6.68
CA VAL A 497 19.85 1.58 7.96
C VAL A 497 21.20 2.30 8.01
N GLU A 498 21.76 2.71 6.87
CA GLU A 498 22.98 3.53 6.85
C GLU A 498 22.65 4.97 7.27
N CYS A 499 23.08 5.39 8.46
CA CYS A 499 22.75 6.71 8.99
C CYS A 499 23.31 7.86 8.14
N GLY A 500 24.36 7.60 7.36
CA GLY A 500 24.97 8.54 6.43
C GLY A 500 24.05 9.00 5.29
N VAL A 501 22.92 8.32 5.06
CA VAL A 501 21.90 8.77 4.09
C VAL A 501 21.34 10.14 4.48
N CYS A 502 21.17 10.38 5.78
CA CYS A 502 20.55 11.61 6.31
C CYS A 502 21.52 12.45 7.14
N HIS A 503 22.46 11.82 7.84
CA HIS A 503 23.35 12.50 8.77
C HIS A 503 24.73 12.76 8.17
N THR A 504 25.22 13.98 8.35
CA THR A 504 26.60 14.36 8.00
C THR A 504 27.49 14.34 9.24
N GLY A 505 28.66 13.71 9.14
CA GLY A 505 29.68 13.70 10.19
C GLY A 505 29.54 12.50 11.14
N THR A 506 30.49 12.39 12.08
CA THR A 506 30.57 11.24 12.98
C THR A 506 29.53 11.32 14.11
N LEU A 507 28.67 10.31 14.15
CA LEU A 507 27.67 10.10 15.19
C LEU A 507 28.31 9.57 16.48
N GLY A 508 27.69 9.87 17.62
CA GLY A 508 28.13 9.35 18.92
C GLY A 508 27.70 7.91 19.17
N ALA A 509 28.23 7.29 20.23
CA ALA A 509 27.71 6.03 20.74
C ALA A 509 26.35 6.28 21.43
N THR A 510 25.25 6.00 20.72
CA THR A 510 23.90 6.34 21.16
C THR A 510 22.87 5.31 20.68
N LEU A 511 21.69 5.31 21.29
CA LEU A 511 20.49 4.58 20.88
C LEU A 511 19.38 5.53 20.37
N SER A 512 19.72 6.76 19.99
CA SER A 512 18.77 7.78 19.52
C SER A 512 18.29 7.60 18.07
N GLY A 513 18.67 6.50 17.41
CA GLY A 513 18.17 6.15 16.08
C GLY A 513 16.72 5.68 16.09
N PRO A 514 16.14 5.45 14.90
CA PRO A 514 14.78 4.94 14.78
C PRO A 514 14.65 3.60 15.51
N HIS A 515 13.50 3.34 16.13
CA HIS A 515 13.24 2.12 16.92
C HIS A 515 14.22 1.86 18.08
N GLY A 516 15.01 2.86 18.51
CA GLY A 516 16.07 2.72 19.50
C GLY A 516 17.36 2.09 18.94
N MET A 517 17.57 2.18 17.62
CA MET A 517 18.77 1.69 16.98
C MET A 517 19.98 2.57 17.29
N HIS A 518 21.15 1.93 17.35
CA HIS A 518 22.43 2.62 17.31
C HIS A 518 22.91 2.82 15.86
N PRO A 519 23.89 3.72 15.62
CA PRO A 519 24.56 3.77 14.34
C PRO A 519 25.10 2.40 13.94
N VAL A 520 24.78 1.96 12.73
CA VAL A 520 25.24 0.68 12.16
C VAL A 520 26.18 0.96 11.00
N GLY A 521 27.31 0.25 11.00
CA GLY A 521 28.27 0.32 9.91
C GLY A 521 29.70 0.57 10.38
N ASN A 522 30.58 0.57 9.39
CA ASN A 522 32.00 0.90 9.51
C ASN A 522 32.35 2.12 8.64
N ASP A 523 31.35 2.93 8.32
CA ASP A 523 31.51 4.20 7.62
C ASP A 523 32.05 5.28 8.58
N GLY A 524 32.53 6.40 8.03
CA GLY A 524 33.04 7.51 8.84
C GLY A 524 31.98 8.12 9.78
N ASN A 525 30.70 7.91 9.50
CA ASN A 525 29.60 8.40 10.33
C ASN A 525 29.38 7.50 11.56
N SER A 526 29.57 6.19 11.45
CA SER A 526 29.35 5.22 12.54
C SER A 526 30.62 4.85 13.30
N ALA A 527 31.77 5.42 12.93
CA ALA A 527 33.09 5.07 13.45
C ALA A 527 33.19 5.02 14.99
N ARG A 528 32.46 5.88 15.72
CA ARG A 528 32.50 5.88 17.20
C ARG A 528 31.69 4.77 17.85
N TRP A 529 30.76 4.12 17.13
CA TRP A 529 29.95 3.06 17.73
C TRP A 529 30.79 1.81 18.01
N ALA A 530 31.52 1.31 17.01
CA ALA A 530 32.27 0.06 17.14
C ALA A 530 33.29 0.11 18.28
N ASP A 531 33.98 1.23 18.47
CA ASP A 531 34.96 1.41 19.54
C ASP A 531 34.34 1.88 20.88
N GLY A 532 33.23 2.61 20.85
CA GLY A 532 32.66 3.27 22.03
C GLY A 532 31.43 2.60 22.65
N HIS A 533 30.88 1.54 22.03
CA HIS A 533 29.68 0.90 22.57
C HIS A 533 29.93 0.14 23.87
N GLY A 534 31.18 -0.29 24.14
CA GLY A 534 31.59 -0.87 25.42
C GLY A 534 31.41 0.13 26.56
N ASP A 535 32.02 1.32 26.44
CA ASP A 535 31.87 2.42 27.41
C ASP A 535 30.39 2.82 27.59
N PHE A 536 29.63 2.84 26.49
CA PHE A 536 28.18 3.11 26.55
C PHE A 536 27.44 2.04 27.36
N ALA A 537 27.76 0.76 27.15
CA ALA A 537 27.13 -0.36 27.85
C ALA A 537 27.51 -0.45 29.34
N GLU A 538 28.74 -0.08 29.70
CA GLU A 538 29.23 -0.03 31.09
C GLU A 538 28.75 1.21 31.84
N GLY A 539 28.56 2.32 31.12
CA GLY A 539 28.10 3.58 31.67
C GLY A 539 26.58 3.76 31.57
N SER A 540 26.16 4.80 30.84
CA SER A 540 24.78 5.31 30.83
C SER A 540 23.77 4.43 30.10
N GLY A 541 24.23 3.58 29.17
CA GLY A 541 23.37 2.75 28.34
C GLY A 541 22.92 1.47 29.02
N GLY A 542 23.81 0.83 29.77
CA GLY A 542 23.57 -0.45 30.43
C GLY A 542 23.39 -1.60 29.42
N VAL A 543 23.90 -2.78 29.78
CA VAL A 543 23.74 -4.00 28.96
C VAL A 543 22.26 -4.39 28.73
N ALA A 544 21.36 -3.96 29.63
CA ALA A 544 19.92 -4.23 29.51
C ALA A 544 19.28 -3.58 28.27
N ALA A 545 19.75 -2.40 27.84
CA ALA A 545 19.20 -1.71 26.67
C ALA A 545 19.44 -2.48 25.36
N CYS A 546 20.53 -3.26 25.29
CA CYS A 546 20.87 -4.04 24.11
C CYS A 546 19.96 -5.27 23.94
N LYS A 547 19.37 -5.78 25.04
CA LYS A 547 18.59 -7.02 25.05
C LYS A 547 17.35 -6.95 24.16
N SER A 548 16.78 -5.77 23.95
CA SER A 548 15.62 -5.60 23.07
C SER A 548 15.90 -6.03 21.63
N CYS A 549 17.14 -5.88 21.15
CA CYS A 549 17.51 -6.22 19.78
C CYS A 549 18.45 -7.42 19.70
N HIS A 550 19.37 -7.56 20.66
CA HIS A 550 20.37 -8.64 20.69
C HIS A 550 19.93 -9.86 21.50
N GLY A 551 18.71 -9.84 22.06
CA GLY A 551 18.14 -10.97 22.80
C GLY A 551 18.42 -10.91 24.30
N ALA A 552 17.63 -11.67 25.07
CA ALA A 552 17.69 -11.63 26.54
C ALA A 552 19.07 -12.03 27.10
N LYS A 553 19.83 -12.78 26.31
CA LYS A 553 21.13 -13.39 26.60
C LYS A 553 22.25 -12.81 25.73
N GLY A 554 22.00 -11.79 24.91
CA GLY A 554 22.98 -11.24 23.97
C GLY A 554 23.37 -12.22 22.86
N GLU A 555 22.48 -13.17 22.55
CA GLU A 555 22.64 -14.26 21.60
C GLU A 555 22.55 -13.84 20.13
N GLY A 556 22.10 -12.60 19.87
CA GLY A 556 21.78 -12.11 18.54
C GLY A 556 20.41 -12.58 18.08
N THR A 557 19.63 -11.67 17.51
CA THR A 557 18.29 -11.98 16.97
C THR A 557 18.16 -11.41 15.56
N PRO A 558 17.08 -11.72 14.81
CA PRO A 558 16.80 -11.08 13.53
C PRO A 558 16.74 -9.54 13.57
N LEU A 559 16.48 -8.93 14.74
CA LEU A 559 16.53 -7.48 14.91
C LEU A 559 17.96 -6.91 14.85
N ALA A 560 18.96 -7.73 15.14
CA ALA A 560 20.39 -7.40 15.08
C ALA A 560 21.07 -8.04 13.85
N LYS A 561 20.31 -8.28 12.77
CA LYS A 561 20.84 -8.86 11.53
C LYS A 561 21.65 -7.83 10.74
N VAL A 562 22.88 -8.19 10.36
CA VAL A 562 23.74 -7.37 9.50
C VAL A 562 23.16 -7.31 8.08
N ALA A 563 22.98 -6.09 7.56
CA ALA A 563 22.41 -5.87 6.22
C ALA A 563 23.41 -6.13 5.08
N VAL A 564 24.66 -5.70 5.27
CA VAL A 564 25.77 -5.84 4.30
C VAL A 564 27.06 -6.18 5.02
N ASP A 565 28.02 -6.78 4.33
CA ASP A 565 29.32 -7.15 4.91
C ASP A 565 30.00 -5.95 5.59
N ARG A 566 30.40 -6.14 6.85
CA ARG A 566 31.10 -5.15 7.67
C ARG A 566 32.51 -5.65 8.00
N PRO A 567 33.51 -5.33 7.16
CA PRO A 567 34.89 -5.72 7.41
C PRO A 567 35.56 -4.83 8.47
N ASN A 568 36.66 -5.36 9.02
CA ASN A 568 37.63 -4.66 9.86
C ASN A 568 37.08 -4.06 11.16
N LEU A 569 36.01 -4.63 11.70
CA LEU A 569 35.50 -4.23 13.01
C LEU A 569 36.47 -4.68 14.12
N PRO A 570 36.61 -3.92 15.21
CA PRO A 570 37.37 -4.33 16.38
C PRO A 570 36.85 -5.65 16.96
N CYS A 571 37.76 -6.45 17.50
CA CYS A 571 37.45 -7.76 18.07
C CYS A 571 38.38 -8.07 19.24
N GLU A 572 37.83 -8.50 20.36
CA GLU A 572 38.52 -8.69 21.65
C GLU A 572 38.43 -10.16 22.09
N GLY A 573 38.91 -11.07 21.24
CA GLY A 573 39.00 -12.50 21.57
C GLY A 573 37.67 -13.26 21.59
N GLY A 574 36.61 -12.72 20.98
CA GLY A 574 35.38 -13.44 20.66
C GLY A 574 35.57 -14.62 19.70
N SER A 575 34.50 -15.42 19.55
CA SER A 575 34.54 -16.71 18.84
C SER A 575 34.86 -16.61 17.35
N SER A 576 34.64 -15.43 16.75
CA SER A 576 34.79 -15.19 15.31
C SER A 576 35.91 -14.22 14.98
N CYS A 577 36.74 -13.84 15.96
CA CYS A 577 37.87 -12.95 15.75
C CYS A 577 38.95 -13.59 14.86
N ARG A 578 39.57 -12.75 14.02
CA ARG A 578 40.82 -13.02 13.30
C ARG A 578 41.87 -12.02 13.77
N GLY A 579 42.60 -12.39 14.81
CA GLY A 579 43.43 -11.43 15.56
C GLY A 579 42.53 -10.43 16.30
N GLU A 580 42.82 -9.14 16.20
CA GLU A 580 42.06 -8.06 16.84
C GLU A 580 40.92 -7.52 15.96
N ARG A 581 40.57 -8.25 14.88
CA ARG A 581 39.58 -7.80 13.89
C ARG A 581 38.58 -8.89 13.55
N ILE A 582 37.40 -8.48 13.09
CA ILE A 582 36.35 -9.36 12.57
C ILE A 582 35.72 -8.75 11.32
N THR A 583 35.26 -9.62 10.43
CA THR A 583 34.33 -9.28 9.36
C THR A 583 32.99 -9.92 9.69
N LEU A 584 31.96 -9.11 9.87
CA LEU A 584 30.59 -9.61 10.01
C LEU A 584 29.98 -9.65 8.61
N THR A 585 29.67 -10.84 8.11
CA THR A 585 29.03 -10.99 6.79
C THR A 585 27.55 -10.62 6.84
N ALA A 586 26.98 -10.21 5.71
CA ALA A 586 25.55 -9.99 5.55
C ALA A 586 24.75 -11.20 6.05
N GLY A 587 23.64 -10.95 6.74
CA GLY A 587 22.80 -11.99 7.33
C GLY A 587 23.25 -12.48 8.71
N THR A 588 24.46 -12.13 9.18
CA THR A 588 24.92 -12.49 10.53
C THR A 588 24.01 -11.88 11.58
N LEU A 589 23.53 -12.68 12.54
CA LEU A 589 22.84 -12.17 13.73
C LEU A 589 23.91 -11.77 14.75
N VAL A 590 24.00 -10.49 15.07
CA VAL A 590 25.09 -9.98 15.93
C VAL A 590 24.85 -10.39 17.38
N SER A 591 25.65 -11.33 17.86
CA SER A 591 25.73 -11.71 19.28
C SER A 591 26.98 -11.10 19.92
N CYS A 592 26.94 -10.84 21.23
CA CYS A 592 28.10 -10.29 21.94
C CYS A 592 29.33 -11.21 21.82
N GLY A 593 29.08 -12.53 21.85
CA GLY A 593 30.09 -13.58 21.80
C GLY A 593 30.90 -13.65 20.49
N LEU A 594 30.44 -13.00 19.41
CA LEU A 594 31.19 -12.94 18.15
C LEU A 594 32.48 -12.16 18.30
N CYS A 595 32.43 -11.03 19.03
CA CYS A 595 33.51 -10.06 19.11
C CYS A 595 34.27 -10.11 20.43
N HIS A 596 33.58 -10.36 21.55
CA HIS A 596 34.17 -10.35 22.89
C HIS A 596 33.46 -11.36 23.80
N ARG A 597 33.91 -11.50 25.05
CA ARG A 597 33.18 -12.31 26.04
C ARG A 597 31.80 -11.70 26.26
N ASN A 598 30.76 -12.52 26.20
CA ASN A 598 29.38 -12.05 26.36
C ASN A 598 29.15 -11.44 27.77
N PRO A 599 28.86 -10.13 27.89
CA PRO A 599 28.70 -9.46 29.19
C PRO A 599 27.30 -9.65 29.78
N VAL A 600 26.38 -10.27 29.04
CA VAL A 600 25.02 -10.60 29.51
C VAL A 600 25.03 -11.86 30.41
N HIS A 601 26.16 -12.58 30.47
CA HIS A 601 26.30 -13.89 31.11
C HIS A 601 27.51 -14.03 32.04
#